data_AF-A0A1S9BUC4-F1
#
_entry.id   AF-A0A1S9BUC4-F1
#
_cell.length_a   1.000
_cell.length_b   1.000
_cell.length_c   1.000
_cell.angle_alpha   90.00
_cell.angle_beta   90.00
_cell.angle_gamma   90.00
#
_symmetry.space_group_name_H-M   'P 1'
#
loop_
_entity.id
_entity.type
_entity.pdbx_description
1 polymer ?
#
loop_
_entity_poly.entity_id
_entity_poly.type
_entity_poly.pdbx_seq_one_letter_code
_entity_poly.pdbx_strand_id
1 'polypeptide(L)'
;MYRIERKVLDTNENFNDGSHIVYVNGKYKGHDKIGKLIEDFHAKSSTEMHFNELASGLRHFKETKKGRGIMCEKVQRYAKKYAEQYALDCKIQDIINLMENEKWTVERALSALGVKGKDREYIIKKLQEVIVLT
;
A
#
# COMPACT_ATOMS: atom_id res chain seq x y z
N MET A 1 -18.31 10.87 -16.60
CA MET A 1 -16.99 10.35 -17.02
C MET A 1 -16.10 11.56 -17.24
N TYR A 2 -14.89 11.56 -16.69
CA TYR A 2 -13.93 12.65 -16.89
C TYR A 2 -12.63 12.06 -17.43
N ARG A 3 -12.09 12.65 -18.48
CA ARG A 3 -10.80 12.28 -19.05
C ARG A 3 -9.76 13.30 -18.59
N ILE A 4 -8.65 12.82 -18.05
CA ILE A 4 -7.55 13.64 -17.60
C ILE A 4 -6.32 13.26 -18.42
N GLU A 5 -5.67 14.27 -18.96
CA GLU A 5 -4.39 14.17 -19.67
C GLU A 5 -3.28 14.74 -18.79
N ARG A 6 -2.11 14.11 -18.83
CA ARG A 6 -0.92 14.59 -18.11
C ARG A 6 -0.08 15.48 -19.01
N LYS A 7 0.53 16.49 -18.42
CA LYS A 7 1.41 17.43 -19.11
C LYS A 7 2.74 17.59 -18.39
N VAL A 8 3.78 17.87 -19.15
CA VAL A 8 5.07 18.34 -18.62
C VAL A 8 4.90 19.80 -18.22
N LEU A 9 5.16 20.15 -16.96
CA LEU A 9 4.89 21.51 -16.45
C LEU A 9 5.75 22.58 -17.15
N ASP A 10 7.02 22.27 -17.40
CA ASP A 10 7.97 23.23 -17.98
C ASP A 10 7.66 23.57 -19.45
N THR A 11 7.18 22.60 -20.23
CA THR A 11 6.88 22.78 -21.66
C THR A 11 5.38 22.96 -21.93
N ASN A 12 4.52 22.66 -20.96
CA ASN A 12 3.06 22.57 -21.09
C ASN A 12 2.57 21.61 -22.20
N GLU A 13 3.46 20.74 -22.68
CA GLU A 13 3.18 19.72 -23.68
C GLU A 13 2.58 18.48 -23.02
N ASN A 14 1.81 17.70 -23.80
CA ASN A 14 1.28 16.42 -23.32
C ASN A 14 2.41 15.43 -23.03
N PHE A 15 2.31 14.73 -21.91
CA PHE A 15 3.31 13.74 -21.49
C PHE A 15 3.38 12.53 -22.43
N ASN A 16 2.27 12.18 -23.11
CA ASN A 16 2.19 11.17 -24.18
C ASN A 16 2.88 9.82 -23.88
N ASP A 17 2.84 9.34 -22.64
CA ASP A 17 3.43 8.06 -22.23
C ASP A 17 2.54 6.84 -22.53
N GLY A 18 1.55 7.01 -23.42
CA GLY A 18 0.57 5.98 -23.78
C GLY A 18 -0.46 5.67 -22.69
N SER A 19 -0.44 6.36 -21.55
CA SER A 19 -1.37 6.11 -20.44
C SER A 19 -2.39 7.23 -20.29
N HIS A 20 -3.67 6.88 -20.45
CA HIS A 20 -4.81 7.79 -20.29
C HIS A 20 -5.54 7.56 -18.96
N ILE A 21 -5.89 8.65 -18.26
CA ILE A 21 -6.57 8.57 -16.97
C ILE A 21 -8.06 8.91 -17.19
N VAL A 22 -8.93 7.96 -16.83
CA VAL A 22 -10.38 8.13 -16.94
C VAL A 22 -11.03 7.93 -15.58
N TYR A 23 -11.74 8.94 -15.11
CA TYR A 23 -12.57 8.86 -13.92
C TYR A 23 -14.00 8.49 -14.30
N VAL A 24 -14.46 7.39 -13.75
CA VAL A 24 -15.84 6.89 -13.90
C VAL A 24 -16.52 6.85 -12.55
N ASN A 25 -17.83 7.10 -12.53
CA ASN A 25 -18.63 6.96 -11.32
C ASN A 25 -18.86 5.46 -11.05
N GLY A 26 -18.28 4.90 -10.00
CA GLY A 26 -18.42 3.47 -9.65
C GLY A 26 -19.84 3.02 -9.29
N LYS A 27 -20.80 3.95 -9.14
CA LYS A 27 -22.23 3.66 -8.94
C LYS A 27 -23.05 3.69 -10.25
N TYR A 28 -22.41 3.99 -11.39
CA TYR A 28 -23.12 4.03 -12.67
C TYR A 28 -23.61 2.64 -13.07
N LYS A 29 -24.88 2.56 -13.51
CA LYS A 29 -25.58 1.33 -13.90
C LYS A 29 -26.17 1.42 -15.31
N GLY A 30 -25.43 2.00 -16.25
CA GLY A 30 -25.85 2.07 -17.65
C GLY A 30 -25.77 0.72 -18.35
N HIS A 31 -26.43 0.58 -19.50
CA HIS A 31 -26.34 -0.62 -20.34
C HIS A 31 -25.26 -0.53 -21.44
N ASP A 32 -24.43 0.52 -21.39
CA ASP A 32 -23.31 0.72 -22.31
C ASP A 32 -22.05 -0.06 -21.89
N LYS A 33 -20.97 0.10 -22.66
CA LYS A 33 -19.69 -0.55 -22.35
C LYS A 33 -19.09 -0.12 -21.01
N ILE A 34 -19.34 1.12 -20.57
CA ILE A 34 -18.85 1.62 -19.28
C ILE A 34 -19.63 1.00 -18.13
N GLY A 35 -20.95 0.84 -18.28
CA GLY A 35 -21.80 0.15 -17.33
C GLY A 35 -21.37 -1.31 -17.16
N LYS A 36 -21.17 -2.03 -18.27
CA LYS A 36 -20.62 -3.40 -18.24
C LYS A 36 -19.24 -3.46 -17.60
N LEU A 37 -18.37 -2.47 -17.86
CA LEU A 37 -17.04 -2.41 -17.26
C LEU A 37 -17.13 -2.24 -15.73
N ILE A 38 -18.06 -1.41 -15.26
CA ILE A 38 -18.29 -1.22 -13.83
C ILE A 38 -18.89 -2.48 -13.20
N GLU A 39 -19.83 -3.15 -13.87
CA GLU A 39 -20.36 -4.44 -13.44
C GLU A 39 -19.24 -5.47 -13.28
N ASP A 40 -18.32 -5.56 -14.24
CA ASP A 40 -17.15 -6.45 -14.17
C ASP A 40 -16.26 -6.16 -12.96
N PHE A 41 -16.01 -4.89 -12.61
CA PHE A 41 -15.24 -4.55 -11.42
C PHE A 41 -15.93 -4.94 -10.10
N HIS A 42 -17.25 -5.11 -10.10
CA HIS A 42 -18.04 -5.59 -8.96
C HIS A 42 -18.27 -7.11 -8.98
N ALA A 43 -17.95 -7.81 -10.08
CA ALA A 43 -18.17 -9.23 -10.25
C ALA A 43 -17.37 -10.06 -9.23
N LYS A 44 -17.96 -11.16 -8.74
CA LYS A 44 -17.31 -12.06 -7.77
C LYS A 44 -16.63 -13.25 -8.44
N SER A 45 -17.05 -13.58 -9.65
CA SER A 45 -16.57 -14.71 -10.44
C SER A 45 -16.26 -14.28 -11.87
N SER A 46 -15.28 -14.94 -12.50
CA SER A 46 -14.91 -14.68 -13.89
C SER A 46 -16.05 -15.00 -14.86
N THR A 47 -16.98 -15.86 -14.45
CA THR A 47 -18.16 -16.24 -15.24
C THR A 47 -19.26 -15.17 -15.29
N GLU A 48 -19.22 -14.21 -14.36
CA GLU A 48 -20.18 -13.09 -14.28
C GLU A 48 -19.72 -11.86 -15.09
N MET A 49 -18.54 -11.93 -15.70
CA MET A 49 -17.88 -10.80 -16.35
C MET A 49 -18.18 -10.76 -17.86
N HIS A 50 -18.31 -9.55 -18.40
CA HIS A 50 -18.56 -9.26 -19.80
C HIS A 50 -17.28 -9.17 -20.63
N PHE A 51 -16.17 -8.69 -20.05
CA PHE A 51 -14.89 -8.52 -20.73
C PHE A 51 -13.94 -9.69 -20.47
N ASN A 52 -13.58 -10.41 -21.52
CA ASN A 52 -12.77 -11.62 -21.46
C ASN A 52 -11.38 -11.39 -20.83
N GLU A 53 -10.77 -10.23 -21.07
CA GLU A 53 -9.48 -9.86 -20.52
C GLU A 53 -9.52 -9.77 -19.00
N LEU A 54 -10.57 -9.13 -18.47
CA LEU A 54 -10.79 -9.00 -17.03
C LEU A 54 -11.19 -10.36 -16.42
N ALA A 55 -12.06 -11.12 -17.09
CA ALA A 55 -12.44 -12.46 -16.68
C ALA A 55 -11.22 -13.40 -16.58
N SER A 56 -10.34 -13.38 -17.58
CA SER A 56 -9.12 -14.19 -17.61
C SER A 56 -8.17 -13.82 -16.48
N GLY A 57 -7.99 -12.51 -16.23
CA GLY A 57 -7.20 -12.01 -15.11
C GLY A 57 -7.75 -12.44 -13.75
N LEU A 58 -9.06 -12.24 -13.52
CA LEU A 58 -9.72 -12.64 -12.28
C LEU A 58 -9.61 -14.15 -12.04
N ARG A 59 -9.89 -14.96 -13.06
CA ARG A 59 -9.74 -16.42 -13.02
C ARG A 59 -8.31 -16.81 -12.65
N HIS A 60 -7.33 -16.25 -13.35
CA HIS A 60 -5.93 -16.55 -13.12
C HIS A 60 -5.54 -16.32 -11.66
N PHE A 61 -5.84 -15.14 -11.10
CA PHE A 61 -5.38 -14.78 -9.76
C PHE A 61 -6.23 -15.30 -8.60
N LYS A 62 -7.56 -15.44 -8.78
CA LYS A 62 -8.49 -15.76 -7.69
C LYS A 62 -9.06 -17.17 -7.74
N GLU A 63 -9.14 -17.79 -8.91
CA GLU A 63 -9.87 -19.05 -9.08
C GLU A 63 -8.92 -20.25 -9.33
N THR A 64 -7.75 -20.03 -9.92
CA THR A 64 -6.77 -21.10 -10.09
C THR A 64 -6.03 -21.40 -8.77
N LYS A 65 -5.68 -22.69 -8.54
CA LYS A 65 -4.86 -23.09 -7.38
C LYS A 65 -3.52 -22.32 -7.32
N LYS A 66 -2.84 -22.19 -8.46
CA LYS A 66 -1.56 -21.48 -8.57
C LYS A 66 -1.72 -19.99 -8.26
N GLY A 67 -2.71 -19.32 -8.83
CA GLY A 67 -2.97 -17.91 -8.58
C GLY A 67 -3.32 -17.61 -7.13
N ARG A 68 -4.19 -18.43 -6.53
CA ARG A 68 -4.50 -18.33 -5.10
C ARG A 68 -3.25 -18.49 -4.24
N GLY A 69 -2.37 -19.45 -4.57
CA GLY A 69 -1.09 -19.62 -3.89
C GLY A 69 -0.24 -18.35 -3.91
N ILE A 70 -0.05 -17.76 -5.10
CA ILE A 70 0.73 -16.52 -5.28
C ILE A 70 0.11 -15.36 -4.48
N MET A 71 -1.22 -15.21 -4.52
CA MET A 71 -1.90 -14.12 -3.81
C MET A 71 -1.83 -14.31 -2.29
N CYS A 72 -2.06 -15.53 -1.79
CA CYS A 72 -1.92 -15.84 -0.36
C CYS A 72 -0.50 -15.55 0.12
N GLU A 73 0.52 -15.96 -0.63
CA GLU A 73 1.91 -15.72 -0.27
C GLU A 73 2.22 -14.21 -0.20
N LYS A 74 1.72 -13.41 -1.17
CA LYS A 74 1.88 -11.95 -1.15
C LYS A 74 1.21 -11.31 0.06
N VAL A 75 -0.01 -11.74 0.41
CA VAL A 75 -0.73 -11.24 1.59
C VAL A 75 0.00 -11.63 2.87
N GLN A 76 0.49 -12.86 2.99
CA GLN A 76 1.28 -13.31 4.14
C GLN A 76 2.58 -12.50 4.29
N ARG A 77 3.30 -12.26 3.18
CA ARG A 77 4.50 -11.42 3.19
C ARG A 77 4.19 -9.98 3.60
N TYR A 78 3.09 -9.41 3.11
CA TYR A 78 2.65 -8.09 3.51
C TYR A 78 2.31 -8.04 5.02
N ALA A 79 1.52 -8.99 5.51
CA ALA A 79 1.14 -9.07 6.93
C ALA A 79 2.36 -9.23 7.83
N LYS A 80 3.33 -10.08 7.45
CA LYS A 80 4.59 -10.25 8.18
C LYS A 80 5.39 -8.95 8.25
N LYS A 81 5.59 -8.27 7.10
CA LYS A 81 6.29 -6.98 7.07
C LYS A 81 5.58 -5.91 7.89
N TYR A 82 4.26 -5.88 7.84
CA TYR A 82 3.46 -4.95 8.64
C TYR A 82 3.62 -5.22 10.13
N ALA A 83 3.57 -6.48 10.56
CA ALA A 83 3.76 -6.86 11.96
C ALA A 83 5.18 -6.54 12.46
N GLU A 84 6.21 -6.78 11.63
CA GLU A 84 7.59 -6.41 11.93
C GLU A 84 7.74 -4.89 12.10
N GLN A 85 7.17 -4.10 11.19
CA GLN A 85 7.18 -2.64 11.28
C GLN A 85 6.41 -2.15 12.52
N TYR A 86 5.22 -2.68 12.77
CA TYR A 86 4.42 -2.32 13.94
C TYR A 86 5.16 -2.60 15.25
N ALA A 87 5.87 -3.73 15.34
CA ALA A 87 6.68 -4.04 16.52
C ALA A 87 7.84 -3.05 16.71
N LEU A 88 8.44 -2.53 15.64
CA LEU A 88 9.43 -1.46 15.71
C LEU A 88 8.80 -0.14 16.15
N ASP A 89 7.64 0.21 15.60
CA ASP A 89 6.93 1.45 15.93
C ASP A 89 6.52 1.48 17.41
N CYS A 90 6.05 0.34 17.96
CA CYS A 90 5.79 0.21 19.40
C CYS A 90 7.05 0.45 20.24
N LYS A 91 8.19 -0.15 19.85
CA LYS A 91 9.47 0.07 20.57
C LYS A 91 9.89 1.54 20.50
N ILE A 92 9.71 2.21 19.36
CA ILE A 92 9.99 3.65 19.22
C ILE A 92 9.12 4.43 20.21
N GLN A 93 7.82 4.14 20.28
CA GLN A 93 6.92 4.81 21.20
C GLN A 93 7.29 4.56 22.66
N ASP A 94 7.65 3.34 23.04
CA ASP A 94 8.11 3.02 24.39
C ASP A 94 9.39 3.79 24.75
N ILE A 95 10.33 3.93 23.81
CA ILE A 95 11.55 4.73 24.00
C ILE A 95 11.22 6.20 24.20
N ILE A 96 10.32 6.77 23.38
CA ILE A 96 9.86 8.16 23.54
C ILE A 96 9.25 8.35 24.93
N ASN A 97 8.36 7.44 25.35
CA ASN A 97 7.73 7.51 26.66
C ASN A 97 8.75 7.43 27.81
N LEU A 98 9.79 6.59 27.69
CA LEU A 98 10.88 6.51 28.68
C LEU A 98 11.75 7.78 28.69
N MET A 99 11.97 8.40 27.53
CA MET A 99 12.70 9.65 27.43
C MET A 99 11.94 10.81 28.06
N GLU A 100 10.63 10.90 27.82
CA GLU A 100 9.80 12.02 28.29
C GLU A 100 9.43 11.89 29.78
N ASN A 101 8.96 10.72 30.20
CA ASN A 101 8.44 10.53 31.56
C ASN A 101 9.54 10.23 32.57
N GLU A 102 10.49 9.37 32.20
CA GLU A 102 11.56 8.92 33.09
C GLU A 102 12.87 9.71 32.90
N LYS A 103 12.92 10.62 31.92
CA LYS A 103 14.11 11.43 31.55
C LYS A 103 15.32 10.57 31.20
N TRP A 104 15.11 9.41 30.60
CA TRP A 104 16.21 8.53 30.18
C TRP A 104 16.90 9.05 28.92
N THR A 105 18.20 8.77 28.81
CA THR A 105 18.90 8.94 27.54
C THR A 105 18.47 7.88 26.53
N VAL A 106 18.58 8.21 25.23
CA VAL A 106 18.26 7.30 24.12
C VAL A 106 19.00 5.97 24.28
N GLU A 107 20.29 6.02 24.64
CA GLU A 107 21.13 4.82 24.79
C GLU A 107 20.64 3.93 25.93
N ARG A 108 20.21 4.53 27.05
CA ARG A 108 19.69 3.80 28.21
C ARG A 108 18.36 3.13 27.87
N ALA A 109 17.43 3.85 27.24
CA ALA A 109 16.13 3.31 26.83
C ALA A 109 16.26 2.15 25.82
N LEU A 110 17.09 2.33 24.78
CA LEU A 110 17.37 1.27 23.80
C LEU A 110 17.96 0.02 24.45
N SER A 111 18.85 0.19 25.43
CA SER A 111 19.51 -0.93 26.11
C SER A 111 18.56 -1.66 27.06
N ALA A 112 17.70 -0.92 27.76
CA ALA A 112 16.68 -1.49 28.65
C ALA A 112 15.64 -2.32 27.88
N LEU A 113 15.25 -1.88 26.67
CA LEU A 113 14.36 -2.62 25.78
C LEU A 113 15.08 -3.70 24.95
N GLY A 114 16.38 -3.92 25.20
CA GLY A 114 17.16 -4.96 24.53
C GLY A 114 17.30 -4.78 23.02
N VAL A 115 17.14 -3.56 22.49
CA VAL A 115 17.23 -3.27 21.06
C VAL A 115 18.69 -3.30 20.59
N LYS A 116 18.97 -4.14 19.58
CA LYS A 116 20.32 -4.42 19.08
C LYS A 116 20.39 -4.44 17.56
N GLY A 117 21.61 -4.32 17.03
CA GLY A 117 21.89 -4.44 15.60
C GLY A 117 21.11 -3.46 14.74
N LYS A 118 20.60 -3.95 13.61
CA LYS A 118 19.91 -3.13 12.60
C LYS A 118 18.67 -2.41 13.14
N ASP A 119 17.92 -3.03 14.06
CA ASP A 119 16.76 -2.41 14.70
C ASP A 119 17.19 -1.17 15.49
N ARG A 120 18.34 -1.23 16.16
CA ARG A 120 18.88 -0.11 16.94
C ARG A 120 19.25 1.05 16.01
N GLU A 121 19.95 0.78 14.92
CA GLU A 121 20.33 1.78 13.92
C GLU A 121 19.09 2.43 13.28
N TYR A 122 18.09 1.62 12.92
CA TYR A 122 16.83 2.08 12.35
C TYR A 122 16.07 3.00 13.30
N ILE A 123 15.91 2.58 14.56
CA ILE A 123 15.20 3.36 15.58
C ILE A 123 15.91 4.69 15.85
N ILE A 124 17.24 4.70 15.96
CA ILE A 124 18.00 5.94 16.15
C ILE A 124 17.74 6.91 14.98
N LYS A 125 17.80 6.42 13.73
CA LYS A 125 17.50 7.26 12.56
C LYS A 125 16.07 7.81 12.60
N LYS A 126 15.10 6.98 12.96
CA LYS A 126 13.69 7.40 13.07
C LYS A 126 13.48 8.43 14.17
N LEU A 127 14.12 8.27 15.32
CA LEU A 127 14.06 9.24 16.42
C LEU A 127 14.69 10.57 16.02
N GLN A 128 15.80 10.56 15.27
CA GLN A 128 16.41 11.79 14.73
C GLN A 128 15.46 12.54 13.77
N GLU A 129 14.73 11.82 12.91
CA GLU A 129 13.72 12.43 12.02
C GLU A 129 12.59 13.12 12.82
N VAL A 130 12.17 12.53 13.95
CA VAL A 130 11.13 13.08 14.83
C VAL A 130 11.64 14.29 15.62
N ILE A 131 12.83 14.20 16.22
CA ILE A 131 13.40 15.27 17.06
C ILE A 131 13.75 16.52 16.24
N VAL A 132 14.16 16.37 14.98
CA VAL A 132 14.48 17.52 14.11
C VAL A 132 13.22 18.29 13.68
N LEU A 133 12.03 17.71 13.84
CA LEU A 133 10.74 18.33 13.50
C LEU A 133 10.04 19.00 14.69
N THR A 134 10.62 18.93 15.89
CA THR A 134 10.13 19.55 17.15
C THR A 134 11.09 20.59 17.67
#